data_AF-K6VHT0-F1
#
_entry.id   AF-K6VHT0-F1
#
_cell.length_a   1.000
_cell.length_b   1.000
_cell.length_c   1.000
_cell.angle_alpha   90.00
_cell.angle_beta   90.00
_cell.angle_gamma   90.00
#
_symmetry.space_group_name_H-M   'P 1'
#
loop_
_entity.id
_entity.type
_entity.pdbx_description
1 polymer ?
#
loop_
_entity_poly.entity_id
_entity_poly.type
_entity_poly.pdbx_seq_one_letter_code
_entity_poly.pdbx_strand_id
1 'polypeptide(L)' 'MARTRTNIEIENDYIDVIIERFGVRTKTEAVDLALRHLAGDPMSREEALAMRGANAIGTVPIDTAPVDRSPAEVA' A
#
# COMPACT_ATOMS: atom_id res chain seq x y z
N MET A 1 8.21 16.37 2.56
CA MET A 1 6.75 16.57 2.52
C MET A 1 6.32 17.37 3.74
N ALA A 2 5.27 18.20 3.64
CA ALA A 2 4.78 18.99 4.77
C ALA A 2 3.77 18.18 5.60
N ARG A 3 3.81 18.31 6.93
CA ARG A 3 2.85 17.70 7.85
C ARG A 3 1.62 18.61 7.96
N THR A 4 0.47 18.13 7.53
CA THR A 4 -0.80 18.85 7.67
C THR A 4 -1.56 18.32 8.89
N ARG A 5 -2.14 19.23 9.68
CA ARG A 5 -3.01 18.85 10.81
C ARG A 5 -4.41 18.53 10.26
N THR A 6 -4.85 17.29 10.49
CA THR A 6 -6.16 16.79 10.05
C THR A 6 -6.89 16.24 11.27
N ASN A 7 -8.18 16.58 11.42
CA ASN A 7 -9.04 15.97 12.42
C ASN A 7 -9.77 14.78 11.78
N ILE A 8 -9.51 13.57 12.29
CA ILE A 8 -10.14 12.32 11.85
C ILE A 8 -10.55 11.53 13.09
N GLU A 9 -11.64 10.77 12.97
CA GLU A 9 -12.09 9.83 14.01
C GLU A 9 -11.43 8.47 13.78
N ILE A 10 -10.94 7.85 14.84
CA ILE A 10 -10.24 6.56 14.79
C ILE A 10 -10.59 5.77 16.05
N GLU A 11 -10.86 4.48 15.90
CA GLU A 11 -11.03 3.57 17.03
C GLU A 11 -9.73 3.41 17.81
N ASN A 12 -9.80 3.57 19.14
CA ASN A 12 -8.61 3.47 20.00
C ASN A 12 -8.01 2.06 19.99
N ASP A 13 -8.84 1.02 19.86
CA ASP A 13 -8.42 -0.37 19.86
C ASP A 13 -7.37 -0.66 18.78
N TYR A 14 -7.50 -0.06 17.59
CA TYR A 14 -6.48 -0.21 16.53
C TYR A 14 -5.17 0.48 16.88
N ILE A 15 -5.24 1.65 17.51
CA ILE A 15 -4.05 2.41 17.93
C ILE A 15 -3.31 1.68 19.04
N ASP A 16 -4.04 1.10 19.99
CA ASP A 16 -3.45 0.38 21.12
C ASP A 16 -2.70 -0.87 20.64
N VAL A 17 -3.28 -1.62 19.69
CA VAL A 17 -2.60 -2.75 19.04
C VAL A 17 -1.30 -2.32 18.34
N ILE A 18 -1.30 -1.16 17.68
CA ILE A 18 -0.09 -0.63 17.00
C ILE A 18 0.96 -0.19 18.01
N ILE A 19 0.55 0.49 19.09
CA ILE A 19 1.42 0.92 20.18
C ILE A 19 2.10 -0.30 20.81
N GLU A 20 1.33 -1.33 21.16
CA GLU A 20 1.87 -2.55 21.77
C GLU A 20 2.79 -3.30 20.81
N ARG A 21 2.38 -3.48 19.56
CA ARG A 21 3.13 -4.26 18.57
C ARG A 21 4.43 -3.59 18.10
N PHE A 22 4.43 -2.26 17.96
CA PHE A 22 5.54 -1.52 17.35
C PHE A 22 6.26 -0.57 18.32
N GLY A 23 5.84 -0.49 19.58
CA GLY A 23 6.53 0.27 20.63
C GLY A 23 6.49 1.79 20.46
N VAL A 24 5.55 2.32 19.69
CA VAL A 24 5.37 3.77 19.49
C VAL A 24 4.71 4.42 20.72
N ARG A 25 4.98 5.71 20.96
CA ARG A 25 4.59 6.37 22.22
C ARG A 25 3.35 7.24 22.09
N THR A 26 2.97 7.61 20.86
CA THR A 26 1.85 8.51 20.61
C THR A 26 0.91 7.99 19.53
N LYS A 27 -0.37 8.38 19.63
CA LYS A 27 -1.36 8.08 18.58
C LYS A 27 -0.92 8.61 17.21
N THR A 28 -0.19 9.72 17.18
CA THR A 28 0.26 10.29 15.91
C THR A 28 1.40 9.49 15.29
N GLU A 29 2.31 8.93 16.09
CA GLU A 29 3.34 8.01 15.61
C GLU A 29 2.72 6.69 15.12
N ALA A 30 1.70 6.16 15.82
CA ALA A 30 0.96 4.99 15.39
C ALA A 30 0.29 5.20 14.02
N VAL A 31 -0.37 6.35 13.85
CA VAL A 31 -1.01 6.72 12.56
C VAL A 31 0.03 6.93 11.47
N ASP A 32 1.14 7.63 11.74
CA ASP A 32 2.22 7.83 10.77
C ASP A 32 2.83 6.50 10.33
N LEU A 33 3.06 5.58 11.26
CA LEU A 33 3.58 4.23 10.98
C LEU A 33 2.61 3.42 10.11
N ALA A 34 1.31 3.44 10.44
CA ALA A 34 0.29 2.76 9.66
C ALA A 34 0.19 3.32 8.23
N LEU A 35 0.26 4.64 8.09
CA LEU A 35 0.23 5.30 6.78
C LEU A 35 1.47 4.96 5.94
N ARG A 36 2.67 4.94 6.54
CA ARG A 36 3.90 4.52 5.83
C ARG A 36 3.84 3.06 5.40
N HIS A 37 3.29 2.19 6.25
CA HIS A 37 3.14 0.78 5.91
C HIS A 37 2.15 0.56 4.76
N LEU A 38 1.01 1.28 4.76
CA LEU A 38 -0.05 1.13 3.75
C LEU A 38 0.26 1.86 2.44
N ALA A 39 0.84 3.05 2.51
CA ALA A 39 1.32 3.76 1.33
C ALA A 39 2.50 3.04 0.67
N GLY A 40 3.09 2.07 1.38
CA GLY A 40 4.39 1.49 1.09
C GLY A 40 5.50 2.51 1.30
N ASP A 41 6.72 2.05 1.57
CA ASP A 41 7.83 2.71 0.91
C ASP A 41 7.77 2.20 -0.54
N PRO A 42 7.19 2.95 -1.50
CA PRO A 42 7.41 2.61 -2.90
C PRO A 42 8.92 2.56 -3.07
N MET A 43 9.41 1.43 -3.56
CA MET A 43 10.80 1.27 -3.95
C MET A 43 11.24 2.54 -4.68
N SER A 44 12.27 3.20 -4.16
CA SER A 44 12.74 4.43 -4.78
C SER A 44 13.07 4.15 -6.24
N ARG A 45 12.99 5.19 -7.09
CA ARG A 45 13.33 5.04 -8.50
C ARG A 45 14.71 4.39 -8.69
N GLU A 46 15.66 4.66 -7.80
CA GLU A 46 16.99 4.07 -7.81
C GLU A 46 16.98 2.58 -7.43
N GLU A 47 16.26 2.18 -6.40
CA GLU A 47 16.10 0.76 -6.02
C GLU A 47 15.37 -0.03 -7.12
N ALA A 48 14.34 0.55 -7.75
CA ALA A 48 13.63 -0.06 -8.86
C ALA A 48 14.52 -0.21 -10.11
N LEU A 49 15.41 0.76 -10.33
CA LEU A 49 16.41 0.69 -11.39
C LEU A 49 17.51 -0.34 -11.08
N ALA A 50 17.92 -0.49 -9.82
CA ALA A 50 18.89 -1.49 -9.38
C ALA A 50 18.33 -2.92 -9.49
N MET A 51 17.01 -3.09 -9.35
CA MET A 51 16.32 -4.37 -9.54
C MET A 51 16.04 -4.72 -11.01
N ARG A 52 16.43 -3.87 -11.96
CA ARG A 52 16.26 -4.13 -13.39
C ARG A 52 17.13 -5.33 -13.81
N GLY A 53 16.49 -6.44 -14.17
CA GLY A 53 17.17 -7.71 -14.49
C GLY A 53 17.15 -8.74 -13.35
N ALA A 54 16.48 -8.47 -12.23
CA ALA A 54 16.35 -9.40 -11.12
C ALA A 54 15.46 -10.64 -11.40
N ASN A 55 14.86 -10.76 -12.60
CA ASN A 55 13.89 -11.81 -12.97
C ASN A 55 12.83 -12.05 -11.87
N ALA A 56 12.33 -10.97 -11.27
CA ALA A 56 11.41 -11.03 -10.13
C ALA A 56 9.99 -11.49 -10.51
N ILE A 57 9.69 -11.57 -11.81
CA ILE A 57 8.48 -12.25 -12.30
C ILE A 57 8.83 -13.72 -12.48
N GLY A 58 8.08 -14.60 -11.79
CA GLY A 58 8.14 -16.04 -12.00
C GLY A 58 7.59 -16.42 -13.38
N THR A 59 6.43 -17.06 -13.43
CA THR A 59 5.77 -17.36 -14.70
C THR A 59 5.01 -16.15 -15.21
N VAL A 60 5.41 -15.63 -16.38
CA VAL A 60 4.65 -14.59 -17.09
C VAL A 60 3.26 -15.15 -17.43
N PRO A 61 2.16 -14.49 -17.04
CA PRO A 61 0.82 -14.91 -17.43
C PRO A 61 0.67 -14.94 -18.95
N ILE A 62 -0.15 -15.86 -19.45
CA ILE A 62 -0.47 -15.94 -20.88
C ILE A 62 -1.17 -14.65 -21.28
N ASP A 63 -0.65 -13.99 -22.32
CA ASP A 63 -1.28 -12.80 -22.89
C ASP A 63 -2.70 -13.16 -23.36
N THR A 64 -3.69 -12.63 -22.66
CA THR A 64 -5.11 -12.88 -22.95
C THR A 64 -5.69 -11.59 -23.49
N ALA A 65 -6.17 -11.63 -24.73
CA ALA A 65 -6.87 -10.49 -25.32
C ALA A 65 -8.04 -10.07 -24.41
N PRO A 66 -8.33 -8.75 -24.32
CA PRO A 66 -9.49 -8.28 -23.59
C PRO A 66 -10.73 -9.04 -24.06
N VAL A 67 -11.50 -9.58 -23.12
CA VAL A 67 -12.77 -10.24 -23.44
C VAL A 67 -13.67 -9.18 -24.05
N ASP A 68 -13.98 -9.32 -25.34
CA ASP A 68 -14.94 -8.48 -26.03
C ASP A 68 -16.30 -8.70 -25.35
N ARG A 69 -16.66 -7.80 -24.43
CA ARG A 69 -18.03 -7.76 -23.90
C ARG A 69 -18.90 -7.18 -25.00
N SER A 70 -19.30 -8.04 -25.93
CA SER A 70 -20.36 -7.70 -26.87
C SER A 70 -21.63 -7.33 -26.06
N PRO A 71 -22.43 -6.33 -26.49
CA PRO A 71 -23.58 -5.85 -25.72
C PRO A 71 -24.76 -6.84 -25.58
N ALA A 72 -24.62 -8.11 -25.97
CA ALA A 72 -25.74 -9.04 -26.08
C ALA A 72 -26.10 -9.80 -24.79
N GLU A 73 -25.34 -9.67 -23.70
CA GLU A 73 -25.59 -10.38 -22.43
C GLU A 73 -26.23 -9.53 -21.33
N VAL A 74 -26.77 -8.36 -21.68
CA VAL A 74 -27.63 -7.54 -20.80
C VAL A 74 -29.05 -7.51 -21.38
N ALA A 75 -29.74 -8.65 -21.33
CA ALA A 75 -31.20 -8.75 -21.49
C ALA A 75 -31.73 -9.98 -20.75
#